data_AF-A0A812ILM8-F1
#
_entry.id   AF-A0A812ILM8-F1
#
_cell.length_a   1.000
_cell.length_b   1.000
_cell.length_c   1.000
_cell.angle_alpha   90.00
_cell.angle_beta   90.00
_cell.angle_gamma   90.00
#
_symmetry.space_group_name_H-M   'P 1'
#
loop_
_entity.id
_entity.type
_entity.pdbx_description
1 polymer ?
#
loop_
_entity_poly.entity_id
_entity_poly.type
_entity_poly.pdbx_seq_one_letter_code
_entity_poly.pdbx_strand_id
1 'polypeptide(L)'
;MRAEFEVLAKAYPTWVFLRADVNQLPGVARRWAATRVPCYIFFWKGVELKHAAIYFDTFAAMGAPPPANALLGAYTGVGAILSFFGRTPGQLPEDVLAEMWSIFLVLGLWSATYSVYDVMGVGVAKQKHDMHKMSMKDRPTTDPEEVKLADRAQMNQVEQVTPFFAGALMFGFLVNGKVGGILSLIYFTLRRLYCSTYRASVGKSLEGAGLIKYTVRGVGEAFPSCPLSCADLAFECFVYFCILVSHSIAH
;
A
#
# COMPACT_ATOMS: atom_id res chain seq x y z
N MET A 1 3.69 0.32 33.04
CA MET A 1 3.40 0.50 31.60
C MET A 1 2.00 0.11 31.13
N ARG A 2 1.47 -1.13 31.28
CA ARG A 2 0.08 -1.43 30.79
C ARG A 2 -0.98 -0.52 31.44
N ALA A 3 -0.90 -0.37 32.76
CA ALA A 3 -1.79 0.50 33.52
C ALA A 3 -1.69 1.99 33.14
N GLU A 4 -0.53 2.46 32.68
CA GLU A 4 -0.35 3.87 32.29
C GLU A 4 -1.15 4.21 31.03
N PHE A 5 -1.14 3.31 30.04
CA PHE A 5 -1.92 3.49 28.81
C PHE A 5 -3.43 3.38 29.04
N GLU A 6 -3.87 2.54 29.98
CA GLU A 6 -5.28 2.48 30.40
C GLU A 6 -5.71 3.78 31.09
N VAL A 7 -4.87 4.33 31.98
CA VAL A 7 -5.12 5.61 32.65
C VAL A 7 -5.17 6.76 31.64
N LEU A 8 -4.24 6.81 30.70
CA LEU A 8 -4.23 7.83 29.64
C LEU A 8 -5.43 7.71 28.70
N ALA A 9 -5.79 6.49 28.28
CA ALA A 9 -6.96 6.25 27.44
C ALA A 9 -8.28 6.60 28.16
N LYS A 10 -8.31 6.56 29.50
CA LYS A 10 -9.45 7.00 30.30
C LYS A 10 -9.48 8.52 30.47
N ALA A 11 -8.32 9.16 30.61
CA ALA A 11 -8.20 10.61 30.73
C ALA A 11 -8.52 11.34 29.41
N TYR A 12 -8.23 10.72 28.26
CA TYR A 12 -8.46 11.27 26.92
C TYR A 12 -9.36 10.35 26.08
N PRO A 13 -10.68 10.34 26.33
CA PRO A 13 -11.61 9.38 25.72
C PRO A 13 -11.82 9.58 24.21
N THR A 14 -11.38 10.71 23.66
CA THR A 14 -11.38 11.00 22.22
C THR A 14 -10.13 10.49 21.50
N TRP A 15 -9.11 10.03 22.23
CA TRP A 15 -7.81 9.64 21.68
C TRP A 15 -7.66 8.12 21.69
N VAL A 16 -7.01 7.57 20.66
CA VAL A 16 -6.64 6.15 20.59
C VAL A 16 -5.15 6.04 20.87
N PHE A 17 -4.79 5.22 21.87
CA PHE A 17 -3.41 5.02 22.25
C PHE A 17 -2.90 3.72 21.65
N LEU A 18 -1.80 3.81 20.90
CA LEU A 18 -1.11 2.67 20.33
C LEU A 18 0.11 2.33 21.18
N ARG A 19 0.15 1.12 21.71
CA ARG A 19 1.33 0.55 22.35
C ARG A 19 1.97 -0.43 21.39
N ALA A 20 3.19 -0.12 20.94
CA ALA A 20 4.06 -1.09 20.28
C ALA A 20 4.80 -1.89 21.36
N ASP A 21 4.50 -3.17 21.49
CA ASP A 21 5.21 -4.09 22.38
C ASP A 21 6.03 -5.07 21.55
N VAL A 22 7.33 -5.09 21.81
CA VAL A 22 8.28 -5.89 21.03
C VAL A 22 8.46 -7.30 21.63
N ASN A 23 7.87 -7.56 22.81
CA ASN A 23 8.22 -8.72 23.64
C ASN A 23 7.06 -9.69 23.95
N GLN A 24 5.85 -9.49 23.43
CA GLN A 24 4.67 -10.22 23.94
C GLN A 24 4.32 -11.56 23.29
N LEU A 25 5.07 -12.03 22.27
CA LEU A 25 4.81 -13.35 21.67
C LEU A 25 6.05 -14.28 21.68
N PRO A 26 6.57 -14.67 22.86
CA PRO A 26 7.72 -15.57 22.94
C PRO A 26 7.46 -16.93 22.28
N GLY A 27 6.21 -17.41 22.26
CA GLY A 27 5.84 -18.68 21.61
C GLY A 27 5.90 -18.62 20.08
N VAL A 28 5.42 -17.52 19.48
CA VAL A 28 5.46 -17.33 18.01
C VAL A 28 6.88 -16.99 17.56
N ALA A 29 7.58 -16.13 18.30
CA ALA A 29 8.98 -15.79 18.04
C ALA A 29 9.88 -17.03 18.06
N ARG A 30 9.70 -17.95 19.02
CA ARG A 30 10.44 -19.23 19.06
C ARG A 30 10.12 -20.16 17.90
N ARG A 31 8.85 -20.26 17.50
CA ARG A 31 8.43 -21.16 16.40
C ARG A 31 9.00 -20.73 15.04
N TRP A 32 9.29 -19.45 14.85
CA TRP A 32 9.74 -18.88 13.58
C TRP A 32 11.16 -18.28 13.60
N ALA A 33 11.92 -18.48 14.69
CA ALA A 33 13.25 -17.89 14.89
C ALA A 33 13.30 -16.35 14.68
N ALA A 34 12.18 -15.66 14.86
CA ALA A 34 12.10 -14.21 14.71
C ALA A 34 12.61 -13.56 16.00
N THR A 35 13.67 -12.76 15.90
CA THR A 35 14.33 -12.16 17.07
C THR A 35 13.44 -11.15 17.80
N ARG A 36 12.54 -10.47 17.07
CA ARG A 36 11.58 -9.47 17.57
C ARG A 36 10.40 -9.38 16.61
N VAL A 37 9.17 -9.46 17.13
CA VAL A 37 7.95 -9.21 16.34
C VAL A 37 7.21 -8.06 17.01
N PRO A 38 7.11 -6.88 16.38
CA PRO A 38 6.35 -5.78 16.96
C PRO A 38 4.87 -6.17 17.01
N CYS A 39 4.31 -6.20 18.22
CA CYS A 39 2.89 -6.38 18.46
C CYS A 39 2.28 -5.01 18.76
N TYR A 40 1.20 -4.68 18.08
CA TYR A 40 0.50 -3.43 18.29
C TYR A 40 -0.76 -3.68 19.12
N ILE A 41 -0.83 -3.08 20.30
CA ILE A 41 -1.99 -3.14 21.20
C ILE A 41 -2.62 -1.76 21.23
N PHE A 42 -3.89 -1.67 20.88
CA PHE A 42 -4.64 -0.42 20.87
C PHE A 42 -5.49 -0.32 22.14
N PHE A 43 -5.50 0.88 22.74
CA PHE A 43 -6.32 1.22 23.89
C PHE A 43 -7.26 2.37 23.51
N TRP A 44 -8.55 2.21 23.82
CA TRP A 44 -9.54 3.27 23.63
C TRP A 44 -10.49 3.30 24.82
N LYS A 45 -10.75 4.50 25.36
CA LYS A 45 -11.62 4.72 26.53
C LYS A 45 -11.27 3.83 27.74
N GLY A 46 -9.98 3.56 27.94
CA GLY A 46 -9.48 2.72 29.03
C GLY A 46 -9.68 1.21 28.84
N VAL A 47 -10.07 0.76 27.64
CA VAL A 47 -10.24 -0.66 27.32
C VAL A 47 -9.23 -1.07 26.24
N GLU A 48 -8.58 -2.21 26.45
CA GLU A 48 -7.72 -2.86 25.45
C GLU A 48 -8.57 -3.48 24.34
N LEU A 49 -8.31 -3.08 23.10
CA LEU A 49 -9.00 -3.60 21.92
C LEU A 49 -8.38 -4.94 21.52
N LYS A 50 -8.88 -6.02 22.13
CA LYS A 50 -8.36 -7.39 21.95
C LYS A 50 -8.72 -8.05 20.61
N HIS A 51 -9.58 -7.43 19.81
CA HIS A 51 -10.00 -7.96 18.51
C HIS A 51 -9.86 -6.88 17.43
N ALA A 52 -8.94 -7.12 16.49
CA ALA A 52 -8.80 -6.33 15.26
C ALA A 52 -10.05 -6.39 14.34
N ALA A 53 -11.11 -7.09 14.73
CA ALA A 53 -12.39 -7.11 14.01
C ALA A 53 -13.17 -5.79 14.12
N ILE A 54 -12.86 -4.94 15.11
CA ILE A 54 -13.54 -3.64 15.35
C ILE A 54 -13.00 -2.52 14.43
N TYR A 55 -12.05 -2.84 13.55
CA TYR A 55 -11.54 -1.86 12.58
C TYR A 55 -12.57 -1.49 11.50
N PHE A 56 -13.55 -2.34 11.19
CA PHE A 56 -14.55 -2.00 10.16
C PHE A 56 -15.55 -0.93 10.62
N ASP A 57 -15.98 -0.94 11.88
CA ASP A 57 -16.99 0.00 12.38
C ASP A 57 -16.42 1.40 12.63
N THR A 58 -15.13 1.51 12.98
CA THR A 58 -14.48 2.81 13.20
C THR A 58 -14.15 3.50 11.87
N PHE A 59 -13.89 2.73 10.80
CA PHE A 59 -13.77 3.25 9.43
C PHE A 59 -15.11 3.81 8.90
N ALA A 60 -16.25 3.32 9.39
CA ALA A 60 -17.57 3.81 8.99
C ALA A 60 -17.89 5.23 9.50
N ALA A 61 -17.25 5.67 10.59
CA ALA A 61 -17.50 6.98 11.20
C ALA A 61 -16.73 8.15 10.53
N MET A 62 -15.77 7.88 9.64
CA MET A 62 -14.85 8.89 9.08
C MET A 62 -15.13 9.25 7.61
N GLY A 63 -16.38 9.14 7.19
CA GLY A 63 -16.76 9.06 5.77
C GLY A 63 -16.45 7.66 5.30
N ALA A 64 -17.46 6.78 5.43
CA ALA A 64 -17.27 5.35 5.21
C ALA A 64 -16.58 5.12 3.85
N PRO A 65 -15.51 4.30 3.80
CA PRO A 65 -14.99 3.86 2.51
C PRO A 65 -16.16 3.29 1.70
N PRO A 66 -16.14 3.43 0.36
CA PRO A 66 -17.20 2.87 -0.46
C PRO A 66 -17.43 1.41 -0.04
N PRO A 67 -18.70 1.00 0.18
CA PRO A 67 -18.99 -0.29 0.76
C PRO A 67 -18.28 -1.37 -0.04
N ALA A 68 -17.71 -2.38 0.63
CA ALA A 68 -16.90 -3.41 -0.01
C ALA A 68 -17.61 -4.03 -1.24
N ASN A 69 -18.94 -4.16 -1.18
CA ASN A 69 -19.78 -4.64 -2.27
C ASN A 69 -19.81 -3.69 -3.49
N ALA A 70 -19.76 -2.38 -3.30
CA ALA A 70 -19.69 -1.42 -4.40
C ALA A 70 -18.33 -1.45 -5.09
N LEU A 71 -17.25 -1.59 -4.31
CA LEU A 71 -15.92 -1.80 -4.86
C LEU A 71 -15.82 -3.12 -5.61
N LEU A 72 -16.23 -4.23 -4.97
CA LEU A 72 -16.29 -5.54 -5.60
C LEU A 72 -17.13 -5.51 -6.87
N GLY A 73 -18.31 -4.87 -6.84
CA GLY A 73 -19.18 -4.71 -8.01
C GLY A 73 -18.52 -3.90 -9.12
N ALA A 74 -17.86 -2.77 -8.79
CA ALA A 74 -17.14 -1.96 -9.77
C ALA A 74 -15.98 -2.74 -10.40
N TYR A 75 -15.17 -3.45 -9.60
CA TYR A 75 -14.02 -4.21 -10.10
C TYR A 75 -14.44 -5.46 -10.87
N THR A 76 -15.47 -6.17 -10.41
CA THR A 76 -16.04 -7.32 -11.13
C THR A 76 -16.66 -6.86 -12.45
N GLY A 77 -17.39 -5.74 -12.44
CA GLY A 77 -17.99 -5.17 -13.64
C GLY A 77 -16.93 -4.73 -14.66
N VAL A 78 -15.91 -3.99 -14.23
CA VAL A 78 -14.80 -3.58 -15.10
C VAL A 78 -14.01 -4.79 -15.59
N GLY A 79 -13.70 -5.75 -14.72
CA GLY A 79 -13.00 -6.98 -15.09
C GLY A 79 -13.78 -7.81 -16.12
N ALA A 80 -15.10 -7.94 -15.93
CA ALA A 80 -15.99 -8.60 -16.88
C ALA A 80 -16.01 -7.86 -18.23
N ILE A 81 -16.18 -6.53 -18.24
CA ILE A 81 -16.14 -5.73 -19.49
C ILE A 81 -14.81 -5.92 -20.22
N LEU A 82 -13.68 -5.82 -19.49
CA LEU A 82 -12.35 -5.98 -20.08
C LEU A 82 -12.10 -7.39 -20.61
N SER A 83 -12.71 -8.41 -20.01
CA SER A 83 -12.60 -9.80 -20.49
C SER A 83 -13.20 -10.00 -21.88
N PHE A 84 -14.19 -9.19 -22.29
CA PHE A 84 -14.77 -9.26 -23.64
C PHE A 84 -13.86 -8.72 -24.74
N PHE A 85 -12.88 -7.89 -24.40
CA PHE A 85 -11.86 -7.39 -25.32
C PHE A 85 -10.63 -8.33 -25.37
N GLY A 86 -10.71 -9.47 -24.70
CA GLY A 86 -9.63 -10.42 -24.48
C GLY A 86 -9.64 -11.64 -25.42
N ARG A 87 -8.72 -12.57 -25.11
CA ARG A 87 -8.78 -13.94 -25.63
C ARG A 87 -10.06 -14.62 -25.14
N THR A 88 -10.49 -15.68 -25.82
CA THR A 88 -11.52 -16.56 -25.26
C THR A 88 -11.02 -17.10 -23.91
N PRO A 89 -11.77 -16.93 -22.81
CA PRO A 89 -11.36 -17.38 -21.50
C PRO A 89 -10.92 -18.86 -21.53
N GLY A 90 -9.77 -19.16 -20.93
CA GLY A 90 -9.21 -20.51 -20.89
C GLY A 90 -8.27 -20.90 -22.03
N GLN A 91 -8.10 -20.05 -23.05
CA GLN A 91 -7.09 -20.29 -24.10
C GLN A 91 -5.73 -19.68 -23.72
N LEU A 92 -4.67 -20.48 -23.82
CA LEU A 92 -3.29 -19.99 -23.70
C LEU A 92 -2.90 -19.16 -24.93
N PRO A 93 -2.00 -18.17 -24.79
CA PRO A 93 -1.54 -17.38 -25.93
C PRO A 93 -0.64 -18.23 -26.84
N GLU A 94 -0.79 -18.10 -28.17
CA GLU A 94 0.07 -18.80 -29.14
C GLU A 94 1.53 -18.36 -29.02
N ASP A 95 1.75 -17.06 -28.76
CA ASP A 95 3.06 -16.48 -28.47
C ASP A 95 2.98 -15.67 -27.17
N VAL A 96 3.37 -16.32 -26.07
CA VAL A 96 3.43 -15.71 -24.74
C VAL A 96 4.26 -14.43 -24.75
N LEU A 97 5.41 -14.43 -25.43
CA LEU A 97 6.33 -13.28 -25.42
C LEU A 97 5.72 -12.10 -26.18
N ALA A 98 5.17 -12.32 -27.37
CA ALA A 98 4.53 -11.28 -28.17
C ALA A 98 3.23 -10.75 -27.55
N GLU A 99 2.60 -11.47 -26.64
CA GLU A 99 1.46 -10.97 -25.90
C GLU A 99 1.85 -10.22 -24.61
N MET A 100 2.86 -10.70 -23.90
CA MET A 100 3.28 -10.18 -22.59
C MET A 100 4.33 -9.07 -22.66
N TRP A 101 4.95 -8.81 -23.81
CA TRP A 101 6.06 -7.85 -23.93
C TRP A 101 5.73 -6.46 -23.38
N SER A 102 4.49 -5.98 -23.55
CA SER A 102 4.09 -4.66 -23.08
C SER A 102 4.08 -4.58 -21.55
N ILE A 103 3.68 -5.67 -20.87
CA ILE A 103 3.77 -5.78 -19.42
C ILE A 103 5.23 -5.79 -18.99
N PHE A 104 6.07 -6.62 -19.62
CA PHE A 104 7.50 -6.65 -19.29
C PHE A 104 8.19 -5.29 -19.50
N LEU A 105 7.83 -4.56 -20.54
CA LEU A 105 8.31 -3.20 -20.76
C LEU A 105 7.92 -2.26 -19.62
N VAL A 106 6.66 -2.31 -19.17
CA VAL A 106 6.19 -1.48 -18.05
C VAL A 106 6.87 -1.88 -16.74
N LEU A 107 7.05 -3.18 -16.47
CA LEU A 107 7.76 -3.65 -15.27
C LEU A 107 9.24 -3.25 -15.28
N GLY A 108 9.88 -3.29 -16.46
CA GLY A 108 11.25 -2.80 -16.65
C GLY A 108 11.35 -1.29 -16.42
N LEU A 109 10.41 -0.52 -16.97
CA LEU A 109 10.33 0.93 -16.76
C LEU A 109 10.07 1.29 -15.29
N TRP A 110 9.18 0.54 -14.63
CA TRP A 110 8.95 0.67 -13.19
C TRP A 110 10.25 0.42 -12.42
N SER A 111 10.97 -0.66 -12.72
CA SER A 111 12.20 -1.04 -12.00
C SER A 111 13.31 0.01 -12.18
N ALA A 112 13.48 0.52 -13.40
CA ALA A 112 14.42 1.58 -13.70
C ALA A 112 14.07 2.87 -12.97
N THR A 113 12.81 3.30 -13.02
CA THR A 113 12.37 4.54 -12.36
C THR A 113 12.34 4.43 -10.83
N TYR A 114 12.01 3.27 -10.28
CA TYR A 114 12.12 3.00 -8.85
C TYR A 114 13.56 3.16 -8.37
N SER A 115 14.51 2.55 -9.08
CA SER A 115 15.93 2.63 -8.75
C SER A 115 16.44 4.08 -8.82
N VAL A 116 16.13 4.79 -9.91
CA VAL A 116 16.65 6.15 -10.14
C VAL A 116 15.97 7.19 -9.26
N TYR A 117 14.65 7.16 -9.13
CA TYR A 117 13.94 8.25 -8.47
C TYR A 117 13.53 7.95 -7.04
N ASP A 118 13.24 6.70 -6.70
CA ASP A 118 12.79 6.35 -5.37
C ASP A 118 13.97 6.01 -4.46
N VAL A 119 14.85 5.11 -4.90
CA VAL A 119 16.06 4.74 -4.14
C VAL A 119 17.09 5.87 -4.11
N MET A 120 17.50 6.41 -5.27
CA MET A 120 18.46 7.52 -5.25
C MET A 120 17.82 8.81 -4.73
N GLY A 121 16.51 9.02 -4.89
CA GLY A 121 15.82 10.20 -4.33
C GLY A 121 15.94 10.28 -2.81
N VAL A 122 15.83 9.12 -2.13
CA VAL A 122 16.13 9.01 -0.70
C VAL A 122 17.61 9.29 -0.41
N GLY A 123 18.52 8.76 -1.23
CA GLY A 123 19.95 9.02 -1.11
C GLY A 123 20.29 10.52 -1.19
N VAL A 124 19.72 11.22 -2.17
CA VAL A 124 19.89 12.67 -2.37
C VAL A 124 19.32 13.45 -1.18
N ALA A 125 18.13 13.09 -0.69
CA ALA A 125 17.58 13.72 0.51
C ALA A 125 18.50 13.53 1.73
N LYS A 126 18.98 12.30 1.97
CA LYS A 126 19.94 12.01 3.06
C LYS A 126 21.28 12.74 2.88
N GLN A 127 21.72 12.93 1.63
CA GLN A 127 22.94 13.67 1.32
C GLN A 127 22.81 15.16 1.67
N LYS A 128 21.67 15.80 1.36
CA LYS A 128 21.41 17.21 1.67
C LYS A 128 21.47 17.54 3.16
N HIS A 129 21.10 16.58 4.02
CA HIS A 129 21.11 16.72 5.47
C HIS A 129 22.34 16.10 6.14
N ASP A 130 23.42 15.87 5.37
CA ASP A 130 24.70 15.28 5.82
C ASP A 130 24.58 13.93 6.57
N MET A 131 23.45 13.24 6.45
CA MET A 131 23.17 11.99 7.17
C MET A 131 24.04 10.81 6.71
N HIS A 132 24.66 10.94 5.54
CA HIS A 132 25.61 9.96 5.00
C HIS A 132 26.97 9.96 5.72
N LYS A 133 27.31 11.05 6.41
CA LYS A 133 28.56 11.18 7.19
C LYS A 133 28.40 10.72 8.64
N MET A 134 27.15 10.58 9.10
CA MET A 134 26.83 10.23 10.48
C MET A 134 26.75 8.71 10.66
N SER A 135 27.34 8.21 11.74
CA SER A 135 27.07 6.85 12.20
C SER A 135 25.61 6.71 12.61
N MET A 136 25.04 5.49 12.50
CA MET A 136 23.66 5.22 12.93
C MET A 136 23.39 5.61 14.39
N LYS A 137 24.41 5.60 15.26
CA LYS A 137 24.30 5.98 16.68
C LYS A 137 24.18 7.48 16.89
N ASP A 138 24.74 8.27 15.97
CA ASP A 138 24.80 9.74 16.07
C ASP A 138 23.66 10.40 15.29
N ARG A 139 22.78 9.61 14.69
CA ARG A 139 21.63 10.13 13.94
C ARG A 139 20.64 10.80 14.89
N PRO A 140 20.03 11.92 14.46
CA PRO A 140 18.97 12.56 15.23
C PRO A 140 17.81 11.57 15.41
N THR A 141 17.14 11.64 16.56
CA THR A 141 15.95 10.81 16.85
C THR A 141 14.79 11.09 15.89
N THR A 142 14.77 12.28 15.30
CA THR A 142 13.76 12.73 14.33
C THR A 142 14.43 13.06 13.01
N ASP A 143 14.11 12.28 11.98
CA ASP A 143 14.61 12.55 10.63
C ASP A 143 14.06 13.87 10.08
N PRO A 144 14.85 14.62 9.29
CA PRO A 144 14.36 15.79 8.56
C PRO A 144 13.12 15.44 7.73
N GLU A 145 12.16 16.35 7.65
CA GLU A 145 10.87 16.11 6.98
C GLU A 145 11.05 15.62 5.53
N GLU A 146 11.97 16.21 4.77
CA GLU A 146 12.28 15.81 3.39
C GLU A 146 12.74 14.35 3.29
N VAL A 147 13.59 13.91 4.22
CA VAL A 147 14.09 12.53 4.28
C VAL A 147 12.95 11.58 4.64
N LYS A 148 12.15 11.94 5.65
CA LYS A 148 10.98 11.17 6.07
C LYS A 148 9.96 11.00 4.94
N LEU A 149 9.68 12.06 4.18
CA LEU A 149 8.75 12.02 3.06
C LEU A 149 9.31 11.18 1.90
N ALA A 150 10.61 11.29 1.61
CA ALA A 150 11.25 10.48 0.58
C ALA A 150 11.25 8.98 0.95
N ASP A 151 11.59 8.64 2.19
CA ASP A 151 11.60 7.27 2.72
C ASP A 151 10.19 6.67 2.71
N ARG A 152 9.17 7.44 3.13
CA ARG A 152 7.75 7.05 3.05
C ARG A 152 7.31 6.79 1.61
N ALA A 153 7.64 7.69 0.68
CA ALA A 153 7.30 7.51 -0.72
C ALA A 153 7.96 6.25 -1.32
N GLN A 154 9.20 5.95 -0.93
CA GLN A 154 9.88 4.72 -1.35
C GLN A 154 9.21 3.48 -0.75
N MET A 155 8.94 3.46 0.56
CA MET A 155 8.31 2.32 1.24
C MET A 155 6.94 1.99 0.66
N ASN A 156 6.13 3.01 0.37
CA ASN A 156 4.84 2.82 -0.26
C ASN A 156 4.95 2.16 -1.64
N GLN A 157 6.04 2.37 -2.39
CA GLN A 157 6.27 1.66 -3.66
C GLN A 157 6.65 0.20 -3.42
N VAL A 158 7.47 -0.10 -2.42
CA VAL A 158 7.90 -1.47 -2.10
C VAL A 158 6.74 -2.33 -1.60
N GLU A 159 5.84 -1.77 -0.80
CA GLU A 159 4.67 -2.50 -0.30
C GLU A 159 3.71 -2.85 -1.45
N GLN A 160 3.59 -1.96 -2.44
CA GLN A 160 2.62 -2.09 -3.53
C GLN A 160 3.18 -2.79 -4.78
N VAL A 161 4.52 -2.84 -4.95
CA VAL A 161 5.12 -3.47 -6.14
C VAL A 161 4.84 -4.98 -6.20
N THR A 162 4.87 -5.65 -5.05
CA THR A 162 4.70 -7.10 -4.97
C THR A 162 3.32 -7.53 -5.47
N PRO A 163 2.20 -7.01 -4.92
CA PRO A 163 0.89 -7.30 -5.48
C PRO A 163 0.83 -6.83 -6.94
N PHE A 164 1.26 -5.60 -7.25
CA PHE A 164 1.23 -5.06 -8.62
C PHE A 164 1.84 -6.00 -9.66
N PHE A 165 3.03 -6.53 -9.42
CA PHE A 165 3.72 -7.43 -10.35
C PHE A 165 2.94 -8.74 -10.51
N ALA A 166 2.50 -9.32 -9.39
CA ALA A 166 1.75 -10.57 -9.41
C ALA A 166 0.45 -10.44 -10.22
N GLY A 167 -0.37 -9.43 -9.94
CA GLY A 167 -1.65 -9.28 -10.64
C GLY A 167 -1.48 -8.80 -12.09
N ALA A 168 -0.47 -8.00 -12.43
CA ALA A 168 -0.21 -7.59 -13.82
C ALA A 168 0.17 -8.81 -14.68
N LEU A 169 1.05 -9.67 -14.16
CA LEU A 169 1.42 -10.92 -14.82
C LEU A 169 0.21 -11.87 -14.91
N MET A 170 -0.50 -12.10 -13.80
CA MET A 170 -1.67 -12.98 -13.78
C MET A 170 -2.74 -12.53 -14.77
N PHE A 171 -3.07 -11.24 -14.82
CA PHE A 171 -4.04 -10.72 -15.78
C PHE A 171 -3.55 -10.83 -17.22
N GLY A 172 -2.27 -10.55 -17.47
CA GLY A 172 -1.71 -10.69 -18.80
C GLY A 172 -1.71 -12.13 -19.31
N PHE A 173 -1.43 -13.10 -18.43
CA PHE A 173 -1.49 -14.52 -18.75
C PHE A 173 -2.93 -15.02 -18.95
N LEU A 174 -3.83 -14.70 -18.02
CA LEU A 174 -5.18 -15.29 -17.96
C LEU A 174 -6.20 -14.57 -18.83
N VAL A 175 -6.03 -13.27 -19.09
CA VAL A 175 -7.05 -12.44 -19.75
C VAL A 175 -6.54 -11.89 -21.08
N ASN A 176 -5.61 -10.94 -21.04
CA ASN A 176 -5.04 -10.31 -22.23
C ASN A 176 -3.79 -9.50 -21.87
N GLY A 177 -2.63 -9.88 -22.41
CA GLY A 177 -1.36 -9.20 -22.12
C GLY A 177 -1.29 -7.76 -22.64
N LYS A 178 -1.92 -7.45 -23.78
CA LYS A 178 -1.94 -6.09 -24.34
C LYS A 178 -2.74 -5.13 -23.47
N VAL A 179 -3.95 -5.52 -23.07
CA VAL A 179 -4.80 -4.74 -22.16
C VAL A 179 -4.12 -4.63 -20.78
N GLY A 180 -3.54 -5.73 -20.30
CA GLY A 180 -2.79 -5.74 -19.04
C GLY A 180 -1.62 -4.76 -19.04
N GLY A 181 -0.90 -4.66 -20.16
CA GLY A 181 0.18 -3.68 -20.34
C GLY A 181 -0.31 -2.23 -20.27
N ILE A 182 -1.42 -1.91 -20.92
CA ILE A 182 -2.01 -0.56 -20.87
C ILE A 182 -2.45 -0.20 -19.45
N LEU A 183 -3.15 -1.12 -18.75
CA LEU A 183 -3.58 -0.92 -17.37
C LEU A 183 -2.37 -0.75 -16.43
N SER A 184 -1.33 -1.56 -16.64
CA SER A 184 -0.07 -1.47 -15.91
C SER A 184 0.61 -0.11 -16.12
N LEU A 185 0.60 0.41 -17.35
CA LEU A 185 1.17 1.72 -17.67
C LEU A 185 0.41 2.86 -17.00
N ILE A 186 -0.93 2.79 -16.97
CA ILE A 186 -1.77 3.77 -16.26
C ILE A 186 -1.47 3.72 -14.75
N TYR A 187 -1.47 2.53 -14.15
CA TYR A 187 -1.13 2.33 -12.74
C TYR A 187 0.25 2.92 -12.42
N PHE A 188 1.27 2.54 -13.20
CA PHE A 188 2.62 3.06 -13.08
C PHE A 188 2.65 4.59 -13.12
N THR A 189 2.01 5.21 -14.10
CA THR A 189 1.99 6.67 -14.27
C THR A 189 1.36 7.36 -13.06
N LEU A 190 0.22 6.85 -12.58
CA LEU A 190 -0.44 7.38 -11.38
C LEU A 190 0.46 7.26 -10.14
N ARG A 191 1.14 6.12 -9.96
CA ARG A 191 2.08 5.89 -8.86
C ARG A 191 3.28 6.83 -8.92
N ARG A 192 3.80 7.13 -10.11
CA ARG A 192 4.88 8.11 -10.30
C ARG A 192 4.44 9.52 -9.94
N LEU A 193 3.25 9.94 -10.39
CA LEU A 193 2.68 11.24 -10.04
C LEU A 193 2.43 11.38 -8.53
N TYR A 194 1.93 10.31 -7.89
CA TYR A 194 1.79 10.24 -6.45
C TYR A 194 3.13 10.45 -5.73
N CYS A 195 4.17 9.68 -6.04
CA CYS A 195 5.48 9.81 -5.40
C CYS A 195 6.11 11.19 -5.62
N SER A 196 5.98 11.74 -6.83
CA SER A 196 6.46 13.10 -7.13
C SER A 196 5.75 14.15 -6.27
N THR A 197 4.42 14.06 -6.17
CA THR A 197 3.61 14.98 -5.36
C THR A 197 3.93 14.83 -3.87
N TYR A 198 4.06 13.59 -3.39
CA TYR A 198 4.40 13.27 -2.00
C TYR A 198 5.74 13.90 -1.59
N ARG A 199 6.78 13.77 -2.42
CA ARG A 199 8.09 14.41 -2.18
C ARG A 199 8.04 15.93 -2.27
N ALA A 200 7.22 16.49 -3.15
CA ALA A 200 7.07 17.94 -3.31
C ALA A 200 6.21 18.60 -2.20
N SER A 201 5.83 17.84 -1.18
CA SER A 201 4.97 18.27 -0.07
C SER A 201 5.74 18.71 1.18
N VAL A 202 7.07 18.85 1.11
CA VAL A 202 7.89 19.38 2.21
C VAL A 202 7.37 20.76 2.62
N GLY A 203 7.11 20.94 3.92
CA GLY A 203 6.57 22.18 4.48
C GLY A 203 5.13 22.53 4.08
N LYS A 204 4.39 21.64 3.42
CA LYS A 204 2.98 21.85 3.05
C LYS A 204 2.05 21.02 3.93
N SER A 205 0.87 21.56 4.25
CA SER A 205 -0.21 20.77 4.86
C SER A 205 -0.68 19.67 3.89
N LEU A 206 -1.24 18.59 4.43
CA LEU A 206 -1.78 17.48 3.63
C LEU A 206 -2.83 17.93 2.61
N GLU A 207 -3.64 18.95 2.96
CA GLU A 207 -4.61 19.53 2.04
C GLU A 207 -3.93 20.33 0.92
N GLY A 208 -2.92 21.13 1.26
CA GLY A 208 -2.14 21.92 0.29
C GLY A 208 -1.20 21.09 -0.58
N ALA A 209 -0.88 19.86 -0.17
CA ALA A 209 -0.05 18.92 -0.92
C ALA A 209 -0.71 18.40 -2.22
N GLY A 210 -2.05 18.46 -2.33
CA GLY A 210 -2.77 17.92 -3.48
C GLY A 210 -2.78 16.38 -3.56
N LEU A 211 -2.32 15.70 -2.50
CA LEU A 211 -2.28 14.24 -2.38
C LEU A 211 -3.66 13.58 -2.48
N ILE A 212 -4.71 14.34 -2.13
CA ILE A 212 -6.11 13.90 -2.15
C ILE A 212 -6.53 13.38 -3.53
N LYS A 213 -5.93 13.88 -4.62
CA LYS A 213 -6.25 13.43 -6.00
C LYS A 213 -5.81 12.00 -6.29
N TYR A 214 -4.87 11.47 -5.51
CA TYR A 214 -4.28 10.14 -5.70
C TYR A 214 -4.71 9.15 -4.62
N THR A 215 -5.51 9.58 -3.65
CA THR A 215 -5.97 8.77 -2.53
C THR A 215 -7.49 8.72 -2.53
N VAL A 216 -8.10 7.55 -2.28
CA VAL A 216 -9.54 7.55 -1.97
C VAL A 216 -9.66 8.27 -0.64
N ARG A 217 -10.50 9.30 -0.54
CA ARG A 217 -10.95 9.80 0.77
C ARG A 217 -11.81 8.71 1.41
N GLY A 218 -11.16 7.74 2.04
CA GLY A 218 -11.75 6.86 3.03
C GLY A 218 -10.78 6.86 4.20
N VAL A 219 -11.23 7.36 5.35
CA VAL A 219 -10.47 7.57 6.60
C VAL A 219 -9.85 8.96 6.74
N GLY A 220 -10.62 9.84 7.36
CA GLY A 220 -10.12 11.08 7.94
C GLY A 220 -8.99 10.86 8.95
N GLU A 221 -8.05 11.81 8.94
CA GLU A 221 -7.15 12.36 9.98
C GLU A 221 -6.53 11.50 11.11
N ALA A 222 -6.94 10.26 11.36
CA ALA A 222 -6.50 9.47 12.51
C ALA A 222 -5.29 8.56 12.25
N PHE A 223 -4.86 8.40 10.99
CA PHE A 223 -3.64 7.66 10.64
C PHE A 223 -2.63 8.57 9.92
N PRO A 224 -1.65 9.15 10.64
CA PRO A 224 -0.49 9.77 10.01
C PRO A 224 0.44 8.73 9.35
N SER A 225 0.06 7.45 9.24
CA SER A 225 0.96 6.35 8.88
C SER A 225 0.90 5.91 7.40
N CYS A 226 -0.26 5.85 6.74
CA CYS A 226 -0.32 5.50 5.30
C CYS A 226 -1.74 5.64 4.71
N PRO A 227 -1.98 6.57 3.77
CA PRO A 227 -3.20 6.53 2.96
C PRO A 227 -3.05 5.45 1.87
N LEU A 228 -3.93 4.44 1.88
CA LEU A 228 -4.11 3.52 0.76
C LEU A 228 -4.60 4.30 -0.46
N SER A 229 -3.92 4.15 -1.61
CA SER A 229 -4.34 4.82 -2.84
C SER A 229 -5.51 4.06 -3.49
N CYS A 230 -6.34 4.76 -4.31
CA CYS A 230 -7.41 4.11 -5.09
C CYS A 230 -6.88 2.94 -5.95
N ALA A 231 -5.63 3.08 -6.37
CA ALA A 231 -4.95 2.10 -7.19
C ALA A 231 -4.62 0.82 -6.41
N ASP A 232 -4.37 0.91 -5.11
CA ASP A 232 -4.01 -0.23 -4.26
C ASP A 232 -5.23 -1.11 -3.98
N LEU A 233 -6.37 -0.49 -3.67
CA LEU A 233 -7.64 -1.19 -3.47
C LEU A 233 -8.17 -1.81 -4.78
N ALA A 234 -7.98 -1.09 -5.89
CA ALA A 234 -8.30 -1.60 -7.22
C ALA A 234 -7.50 -2.82 -7.59
N PHE A 235 -6.23 -2.80 -7.23
CA PHE A 235 -5.33 -3.89 -7.54
C PHE A 235 -5.60 -5.11 -6.66
N GLU A 236 -5.86 -4.95 -5.37
CA GLU A 236 -6.21 -6.09 -4.51
C GLU A 236 -7.54 -6.74 -4.92
N CYS A 237 -8.59 -5.95 -5.17
CA CYS A 237 -9.85 -6.49 -5.67
C CYS A 237 -9.69 -7.18 -7.04
N PHE A 238 -8.76 -6.71 -7.87
CA PHE A 238 -8.42 -7.32 -9.15
C PHE A 238 -7.67 -8.65 -9.00
N VAL A 239 -6.74 -8.75 -8.05
CA VAL A 239 -6.11 -10.05 -7.68
C VAL A 239 -7.17 -11.04 -7.19
N TYR A 240 -8.11 -10.59 -6.35
CA TYR A 240 -9.25 -11.41 -5.92
C TYR A 240 -10.15 -11.83 -7.10
N PHE A 241 -10.38 -10.94 -8.07
CA PHE A 241 -11.12 -11.26 -9.28
C PHE A 241 -10.39 -12.29 -10.15
N CYS A 242 -9.07 -12.17 -10.36
CA CYS A 242 -8.29 -13.17 -11.08
C CYS A 242 -8.35 -14.55 -10.39
N ILE A 243 -8.35 -14.59 -9.04
CA ILE A 243 -8.50 -15.84 -8.28
C ILE A 243 -9.90 -16.44 -8.48
N LEU A 244 -10.96 -15.62 -8.44
CA LEU A 244 -12.35 -16.06 -8.65
C LEU A 244 -12.59 -16.55 -10.09
N VAL A 245 -12.08 -15.85 -11.10
CA VAL A 245 -12.17 -16.27 -12.50
C VAL A 245 -11.41 -17.58 -12.72
N SER A 246 -10.24 -17.75 -12.09
CA SER A 246 -9.49 -19.01 -12.15
C SER A 246 -10.27 -20.19 -11.55
N HIS A 247 -11.07 -19.95 -10.48
CA HIS A 247 -11.96 -20.97 -9.91
C HIS A 247 -13.16 -21.29 -10.81
N SER A 248 -13.74 -20.30 -11.49
CA SER A 248 -14.85 -20.54 -12.42
C SER A 248 -14.44 -21.23 -13.72
N ILE A 249 -13.18 -21.11 -14.14
CA ILE A 249 -12.64 -21.83 -15.32
C ILE A 249 -12.30 -23.29 -14.98
N ALA A 250 -12.07 -23.60 -13.70
CA ALA A 250 -11.75 -24.95 -13.23
C ALA A 250 -12.96 -25.87 -13.02
N HIS A 251 -14.18 -25.36 -13.22
CA HIS A 251 -15.46 -26.08 -13.13
C HIS A 251 -16.18 -26.08 -14.47
#